data_AF-A0A7C1KLZ1-F1
#
_entry.id   AF-A0A7C1KLZ1-F1
#
_cell.length_a   1.000
_cell.length_b   1.000
_cell.length_c   1.000
_cell.angle_alpha   90.00
_cell.angle_beta   90.00
_cell.angle_gamma   90.00
#
_symmetry.space_group_name_H-M   'P 1'
#
loop_
_entity.id
_entity.type
_entity.pdbx_description
1 polymer ?
#
loop_
_entity_poly.entity_id
_entity_poly.type
_entity_poly.pdbx_seq_one_letter_code
_entity_poly.pdbx_strand_id
1 'polypeptide(L)'
;MFKNLLSPLLVRRRRTSKLWGLFICLTLLLSTAPVFAFDSKSEMAKVNKKQVLEDVYALVDSQGEKLFREENREMNKELMELFDVSIPRSKLEQFYTMLFYISKYATIEKDAFIIDPDLTIRLLISSKVFTNPEFPRRISRIFLVRTNREKPFYKVFFDSNEVKLDLNKGDGFGISREGMRQQAKALVFYGFFSFRLREKGDNVEAFDFENVDIYGSFGSRGIINVDINYVALKSVEFHKGSEMALVRAKVSRREFEINEHTWL
;
A
#
# COMPACT_ATOMS: atom_id res chain seq x y z
N MET A 1 6.20 82.94 -36.73
CA MET A 1 5.05 82.50 -37.56
C MET A 1 4.69 81.09 -37.08
N PHE A 2 3.49 80.87 -36.55
CA PHE A 2 3.06 79.67 -35.77
C PHE A 2 3.92 79.39 -34.49
N LYS A 3 3.44 79.28 -33.24
CA LYS A 3 2.23 78.74 -32.56
C LYS A 3 2.09 77.21 -32.52
N ASN A 4 2.04 76.72 -31.28
CA ASN A 4 1.57 75.42 -30.76
C ASN A 4 2.49 74.20 -30.90
N LEU A 5 2.46 73.18 -30.01
CA LEU A 5 2.33 73.07 -28.53
C LEU A 5 2.45 71.57 -28.17
N LEU A 6 2.62 71.23 -26.87
CA LEU A 6 2.84 69.87 -26.29
C LEU A 6 4.30 69.35 -26.44
N SER A 7 4.95 68.77 -25.43
CA SER A 7 4.58 68.54 -24.02
C SER A 7 5.85 68.47 -23.13
N PRO A 8 5.77 68.72 -21.80
CA PRO A 8 6.96 68.79 -20.96
C PRO A 8 7.11 67.65 -19.91
N LEU A 9 8.37 67.43 -19.50
CA LEU A 9 8.84 67.00 -18.17
C LEU A 9 8.62 65.53 -17.72
N LEU A 10 9.62 64.71 -18.03
CA LEU A 10 10.26 63.86 -17.03
C LEU A 10 11.12 64.72 -16.07
N VAL A 11 11.26 64.33 -14.79
CA VAL A 11 12.57 64.05 -14.09
C VAL A 11 12.45 63.98 -12.54
N ARG A 12 12.73 62.77 -12.01
CA ARG A 12 13.42 62.36 -10.75
C ARG A 12 13.09 62.94 -9.33
N ARG A 13 12.90 61.97 -8.42
CA ARG A 13 13.51 61.78 -7.05
C ARG A 13 13.15 62.83 -5.95
N ARG A 14 13.07 62.50 -4.64
CA ARG A 14 13.59 61.34 -3.86
C ARG A 14 12.87 61.22 -2.48
N ARG A 15 12.77 60.00 -1.94
CA ARG A 15 12.68 59.59 -0.51
C ARG A 15 11.57 60.18 0.40
N THR A 16 10.55 59.35 0.67
CA THR A 16 9.89 59.06 1.98
C THR A 16 8.98 57.81 1.80
N SER A 17 8.46 57.11 2.82
CA SER A 17 9.06 56.63 4.09
C SER A 17 8.12 55.63 4.80
N LYS A 18 8.64 54.45 5.23
CA LYS A 18 7.95 53.38 6.03
C LYS A 18 6.68 52.74 5.41
N LEU A 19 6.68 51.41 5.26
CA LEU A 19 5.65 50.44 5.67
C LEU A 19 6.24 49.04 5.33
N TRP A 20 6.54 48.17 6.30
CA TRP A 20 5.63 47.11 6.75
C TRP A 20 4.99 46.35 5.58
N GLY A 21 5.66 45.31 5.07
CA GLY A 21 5.18 44.52 3.92
C GLY A 21 6.12 43.41 3.44
N LEU A 22 6.98 42.86 4.30
CA LEU A 22 7.97 41.83 3.93
C LEU A 22 8.08 40.74 5.01
N PHE A 23 6.93 40.26 5.47
CA PHE A 23 6.80 39.15 6.41
C PHE A 23 5.66 38.16 6.05
N ILE A 24 5.12 38.27 4.83
CA ILE A 24 4.03 37.41 4.31
C ILE A 24 4.45 36.90 2.92
N CYS A 25 5.50 36.09 2.87
CA CYS A 25 5.87 35.30 1.69
C CYS A 25 6.70 34.04 2.00
N LEU A 26 6.87 33.69 3.29
CA LEU A 26 7.64 32.53 3.74
C LEU A 26 6.82 31.55 4.60
N THR A 27 5.51 31.52 4.38
CA THR A 27 4.56 30.57 4.98
C THR A 27 3.74 29.80 3.93
N LEU A 28 4.13 29.89 2.65
CA LEU A 28 3.51 29.19 1.50
C LEU A 28 4.43 28.11 0.90
N LEU A 29 5.32 27.54 1.71
CA LEU A 29 6.12 26.35 1.40
C LEU A 29 5.81 25.16 2.33
N LEU A 30 4.56 25.12 2.79
CA LEU A 30 3.92 23.96 3.42
C LEU A 30 2.74 23.49 2.56
N SER A 31 3.02 23.20 1.28
CA SER A 31 2.17 22.30 0.50
C SER A 31 2.36 20.88 1.05
N THR A 32 1.64 20.57 2.13
CA THR A 32 1.41 19.17 2.51
C THR A 32 0.85 18.45 1.29
N ALA A 33 1.54 17.40 0.85
CA ALA A 33 1.10 16.61 -0.29
C ALA A 33 -0.33 16.11 -0.02
N PRO A 34 -1.29 16.27 -0.93
CA PRO A 34 -2.63 15.73 -0.74
C PRO A 34 -2.55 14.21 -0.82
N VAL A 35 -2.44 13.60 0.36
CA VAL A 35 -3.49 12.78 0.97
C VAL A 35 -4.35 12.05 -0.06
N PHE A 36 -4.23 10.72 -0.12
CA PHE A 36 -5.14 9.90 -0.91
C PHE A 36 -6.52 9.92 -0.25
N ALA A 37 -7.54 10.37 -0.97
CA ALA A 37 -8.94 10.13 -0.65
C ALA A 37 -9.50 9.21 -1.73
N PHE A 38 -9.84 7.98 -1.36
CA PHE A 38 -10.40 7.00 -2.29
C PHE A 38 -11.92 7.15 -2.33
N ASP A 39 -12.46 7.91 -3.28
CA ASP A 39 -13.90 7.87 -3.57
C ASP A 39 -14.24 6.64 -4.42
N SER A 40 -14.17 5.47 -3.77
CA SER A 40 -14.78 4.24 -4.26
C SER A 40 -15.81 3.80 -3.23
N LYS A 41 -17.07 4.22 -3.45
CA LYS A 41 -18.22 3.87 -2.59
C LYS A 41 -18.63 2.40 -2.77
N SER A 42 -17.69 1.50 -2.52
CA SER A 42 -17.95 0.07 -2.34
C SER A 42 -18.82 -0.08 -1.10
N GLU A 43 -19.97 -0.72 -1.24
CA GLU A 43 -20.70 -1.21 -0.07
C GLU A 43 -19.75 -2.11 0.74
N MET A 44 -19.37 -1.66 1.93
CA MET A 44 -18.48 -2.42 2.80
C MET A 44 -19.24 -3.65 3.31
N ALA A 45 -19.02 -4.79 2.66
CA ALA A 45 -19.60 -6.06 3.02
C ALA A 45 -19.24 -6.41 4.47
N LYS A 46 -20.19 -6.21 5.39
CA LYS A 46 -20.01 -6.34 6.85
C LYS A 46 -19.25 -7.62 7.21
N VAL A 47 -18.11 -7.47 7.88
CA VAL A 47 -17.26 -8.58 8.33
C VAL A 47 -17.86 -9.17 9.61
N ASN A 48 -17.95 -10.50 9.70
CA ASN A 48 -18.30 -11.16 10.95
C ASN A 48 -17.05 -11.25 11.82
N LYS A 49 -16.81 -10.22 12.65
CA LYS A 49 -15.60 -10.13 13.47
C LYS A 49 -15.40 -11.34 14.40
N LYS A 50 -16.48 -11.98 14.87
CA LYS A 50 -16.40 -13.21 15.69
C LYS A 50 -15.81 -14.38 14.88
N GLN A 51 -16.32 -14.60 13.67
CA GLN A 51 -15.79 -15.64 12.78
C GLN A 51 -14.31 -15.42 12.47
N VAL A 52 -13.87 -14.17 12.28
CA VAL A 52 -12.45 -13.85 12.06
C VAL A 52 -11.59 -14.22 13.27
N LEU A 53 -12.05 -13.93 14.51
CA LEU A 53 -11.35 -14.37 15.73
C LEU A 53 -11.31 -15.90 15.84
N GLU A 54 -12.44 -16.57 15.63
CA GLU A 54 -12.55 -18.04 15.65
C GLU A 54 -11.60 -18.67 14.61
N ASP A 55 -11.52 -18.10 13.41
CA ASP A 55 -10.60 -18.55 12.36
C ASP A 55 -9.13 -18.31 12.69
N VAL A 56 -8.79 -17.19 13.35
CA VAL A 56 -7.42 -16.92 13.85
C VAL A 56 -7.02 -17.94 14.91
N TYR A 57 -7.88 -18.22 15.89
CA TYR A 57 -7.59 -19.21 16.95
C TYR A 57 -7.62 -20.66 16.46
N ALA A 58 -8.28 -20.92 15.34
CA ALA A 58 -8.26 -22.23 14.70
C ALA A 58 -6.96 -22.52 13.93
N LEU A 59 -6.12 -21.52 13.63
CA LEU A 59 -4.88 -21.72 12.85
C LEU A 59 -3.94 -22.73 13.53
N VAL A 60 -3.48 -23.69 12.73
CA VAL A 60 -2.44 -24.67 13.10
C VAL A 60 -1.26 -24.60 12.11
N ASP A 61 -0.12 -25.15 12.52
CA ASP A 61 0.99 -25.43 11.62
C ASP A 61 0.74 -26.72 10.81
N SER A 62 1.62 -27.03 9.87
CA SER A 62 1.55 -28.25 9.04
C SER A 62 1.69 -29.57 9.81
N GLN A 63 1.89 -29.53 11.14
CA GLN A 63 1.93 -30.70 12.03
C GLN A 63 0.69 -30.78 12.94
N GLY A 64 -0.24 -29.83 12.82
CA GLY A 64 -1.43 -29.72 13.68
C GLY A 64 -1.19 -29.01 15.01
N GLU A 65 -0.01 -28.41 15.26
CA GLU A 65 0.22 -27.61 16.45
C GLU A 65 -0.47 -26.25 16.31
N LYS A 66 -1.30 -25.87 17.29
CA LYS A 66 -1.99 -24.58 17.28
C LYS A 66 -1.00 -23.42 17.33
N LEU A 67 -1.23 -22.40 16.50
CA LEU A 67 -0.51 -21.12 16.59
C LEU A 67 -0.81 -20.42 17.93
N PHE A 68 -2.00 -20.66 18.50
CA PHE A 68 -2.47 -20.09 19.75
C PHE A 68 -2.94 -21.20 20.70
N ARG A 69 -2.24 -21.36 21.83
CA ARG A 69 -2.60 -22.32 22.89
C ARG A 69 -3.79 -21.83 23.74
N GLU A 70 -3.98 -20.52 23.85
CA GLU A 70 -5.00 -19.84 24.65
C GLU A 70 -5.46 -18.53 23.97
N GLU A 71 -6.59 -17.98 24.43
CA GLU A 71 -7.07 -16.68 23.96
C GLU A 71 -6.25 -15.51 24.52
N ASN A 72 -5.88 -14.57 23.65
CA ASN A 72 -5.23 -13.33 24.03
C ASN A 72 -6.21 -12.15 23.96
N ARG A 73 -6.48 -11.52 25.12
CA ARG A 73 -7.43 -10.39 25.24
C ARG A 73 -6.99 -9.13 24.48
N GLU A 74 -5.69 -8.91 24.35
CA GLU A 74 -5.11 -7.77 23.64
C GLU A 74 -5.28 -7.94 22.14
N MET A 75 -4.89 -9.10 21.60
CA MET A 75 -5.13 -9.47 20.20
C MET A 75 -6.63 -9.43 19.84
N ASN A 76 -7.50 -9.92 20.72
CA ASN A 76 -8.96 -9.84 20.53
C ASN A 76 -9.43 -8.39 20.36
N LYS A 77 -8.94 -7.47 21.19
CA LYS A 77 -9.25 -6.04 21.09
C LYS A 77 -8.73 -5.45 19.77
N GLU A 78 -7.45 -5.69 19.44
CA GLU A 78 -6.82 -5.13 18.23
C GLU A 78 -7.48 -5.64 16.94
N LEU A 79 -7.79 -6.93 16.84
CA LEU A 79 -8.52 -7.49 15.68
C LEU A 79 -9.97 -6.98 15.60
N MET A 80 -10.66 -6.81 16.72
CA MET A 80 -12.01 -6.23 16.74
C MET A 80 -12.04 -4.76 16.33
N GLU A 81 -10.99 -4.00 16.67
CA GLU A 81 -10.79 -2.62 16.21
C GLU A 81 -10.43 -2.58 14.72
N LEU A 82 -9.54 -3.46 14.25
CA LEU A 82 -9.05 -3.51 12.85
C LEU A 82 -10.18 -3.67 11.83
N PHE A 83 -11.15 -4.52 12.12
CA PHE A 83 -12.34 -4.74 11.30
C PHE A 83 -13.52 -3.83 11.65
N ASP A 84 -13.31 -2.75 12.40
CA ASP A 84 -14.38 -1.80 12.71
C ASP A 84 -14.67 -0.83 11.58
N VAL A 85 -15.93 -0.85 11.10
CA VAL A 85 -16.40 -0.06 9.96
C VAL A 85 -16.57 1.43 10.25
N SER A 86 -16.44 1.86 11.52
CA SER A 86 -16.43 3.27 11.89
C SER A 86 -15.07 3.95 11.61
N ILE A 87 -14.01 3.15 11.47
CA ILE A 87 -12.64 3.62 11.22
C ILE A 87 -12.31 3.31 9.76
N PRO A 88 -12.05 4.33 8.91
CA PRO A 88 -11.67 4.09 7.51
C PRO A 88 -10.32 3.38 7.46
N ARG A 89 -10.26 2.26 6.74
CA ARG A 89 -9.07 1.43 6.56
C ARG A 89 -9.10 0.76 5.20
N SER A 90 -7.94 0.63 4.56
CA SER A 90 -7.86 -0.14 3.31
C SER A 90 -7.94 -1.65 3.58
N LYS A 91 -8.46 -2.44 2.63
CA LYS A 91 -8.45 -3.90 2.76
C LYS A 91 -7.04 -4.49 2.87
N LEU A 92 -6.04 -3.82 2.28
CA LEU A 92 -4.63 -4.23 2.37
C LEU A 92 -4.06 -3.94 3.76
N GLU A 93 -4.39 -2.80 4.37
CA GLU A 93 -4.07 -2.52 5.78
C GLU A 93 -4.67 -3.59 6.69
N GLN A 94 -5.95 -3.94 6.51
CA GLN A 94 -6.59 -5.01 7.27
C GLN A 94 -5.88 -6.36 7.10
N PHE A 95 -5.48 -6.71 5.88
CA PHE A 95 -4.72 -7.94 5.60
C PHE A 95 -3.34 -7.96 6.29
N TYR A 96 -2.49 -6.96 6.04
CA TYR A 96 -1.12 -6.96 6.57
C TYR A 96 -1.07 -6.73 8.08
N THR A 97 -1.95 -5.90 8.64
CA THR A 97 -2.05 -5.69 10.09
C THR A 97 -2.58 -6.95 10.80
N MET A 98 -3.56 -7.67 10.22
CA MET A 98 -4.02 -8.95 10.75
C MET A 98 -2.88 -9.98 10.78
N LEU A 99 -2.09 -10.10 9.70
CA LEU A 99 -0.91 -10.97 9.69
C LEU A 99 0.15 -10.53 10.71
N PHE A 100 0.35 -9.23 10.90
CA PHE A 100 1.27 -8.73 11.92
C PHE A 100 0.82 -9.13 13.33
N TYR A 101 -0.45 -8.96 13.68
CA TYR A 101 -1.01 -9.39 14.97
C TYR A 101 -0.95 -10.90 15.16
N ILE A 102 -1.31 -11.69 14.13
CA ILE A 102 -1.14 -13.15 14.17
C ILE A 102 0.32 -13.52 14.43
N SER A 103 1.26 -12.76 13.85
CA SER A 103 2.67 -13.00 14.11
C SER A 103 3.09 -12.64 15.54
N LYS A 104 2.63 -11.49 16.04
CA LYS A 104 2.99 -10.86 17.33
C LYS A 104 2.50 -11.66 18.54
N TYR A 105 1.26 -12.17 18.51
CA TYR A 105 0.61 -12.80 19.66
C TYR A 105 0.57 -14.34 19.66
N ALA A 106 1.08 -15.00 18.63
CA ALA A 106 1.11 -16.47 18.61
C ALA A 106 1.98 -17.02 19.76
N THR A 107 1.51 -18.11 20.36
CA THR A 107 2.14 -18.79 21.51
C THR A 107 2.78 -20.13 21.15
N ILE A 108 2.76 -20.53 19.86
CA ILE A 108 3.59 -21.61 19.33
C ILE A 108 5.09 -21.30 19.53
N GLU A 109 5.85 -22.31 19.98
CA GLU A 109 7.28 -22.15 20.32
C GLU A 109 8.20 -22.09 19.09
N LYS A 110 7.73 -22.57 17.95
CA LYS A 110 8.49 -22.62 16.69
C LYS A 110 8.67 -21.21 16.11
N ASP A 111 9.92 -20.84 15.86
CA ASP A 111 10.27 -19.58 15.18
C ASP A 111 10.16 -19.64 13.65
N ALA A 112 10.12 -20.84 13.06
CA ALA A 112 9.98 -21.03 11.60
C ALA A 112 9.13 -22.27 11.31
N PHE A 113 8.00 -22.10 10.62
CA PHE A 113 7.05 -23.18 10.34
C PHE A 113 6.16 -22.87 9.13
N ILE A 114 5.48 -23.91 8.63
CA ILE A 114 4.46 -23.80 7.60
C ILE A 114 3.10 -23.70 8.30
N ILE A 115 2.30 -22.69 7.96
CA ILE A 115 0.90 -22.57 8.42
C ILE A 115 0.03 -23.43 7.52
N ASP A 116 -1.00 -24.07 8.09
CA ASP A 116 -2.01 -24.78 7.32
C ASP A 116 -2.67 -23.85 6.27
N PRO A 117 -2.66 -24.23 4.98
CA PRO A 117 -3.17 -23.37 3.91
C PRO A 117 -4.69 -23.28 3.93
N ASP A 118 -5.42 -24.36 4.21
CA ASP A 118 -6.89 -24.40 4.13
C ASP A 118 -7.53 -23.53 5.22
N LEU A 119 -7.01 -23.61 6.45
CA LEU A 119 -7.44 -22.76 7.56
C LEU A 119 -7.10 -21.29 7.31
N THR A 120 -5.94 -21.02 6.67
CA THR A 120 -5.59 -19.64 6.30
C THR A 120 -6.46 -19.12 5.16
N ILE A 121 -6.77 -19.92 4.15
CA ILE A 121 -7.70 -19.57 3.06
C ILE A 121 -9.09 -19.24 3.66
N ARG A 122 -9.57 -20.04 4.62
CA ARG A 122 -10.82 -19.77 5.34
C ARG A 122 -10.80 -18.41 6.04
N LEU A 123 -9.73 -18.09 6.76
CA LEU A 123 -9.52 -16.79 7.41
C LEU A 123 -9.50 -15.62 6.41
N LEU A 124 -8.81 -15.76 5.27
CA LEU A 124 -8.74 -14.72 4.24
C LEU A 124 -10.09 -14.47 3.54
N ILE A 125 -10.94 -15.51 3.45
CA ILE A 125 -12.31 -15.39 2.94
C ILE A 125 -13.24 -14.77 4.00
N SER A 126 -13.19 -15.22 5.26
CA SER A 126 -14.08 -14.73 6.32
C SER A 126 -13.83 -13.27 6.72
N SER A 127 -12.56 -12.84 6.68
CA SER A 127 -12.14 -11.44 6.87
C SER A 127 -12.49 -10.51 5.69
N LYS A 128 -12.85 -11.05 4.51
CA LYS A 128 -13.24 -10.31 3.29
C LYS A 128 -12.21 -9.30 2.76
N VAL A 129 -10.95 -9.42 3.19
CA VAL A 129 -9.83 -8.57 2.74
C VAL A 129 -9.51 -8.76 1.26
N PHE A 130 -9.85 -9.91 0.68
CA PHE A 130 -9.90 -10.11 -0.76
C PHE A 130 -11.35 -10.06 -1.25
N THR A 131 -11.61 -9.27 -2.30
CA THR A 131 -12.95 -9.18 -2.92
C THR A 131 -13.26 -10.39 -3.80
N ASN A 132 -12.24 -11.01 -4.39
CA ASN A 132 -12.36 -12.26 -5.14
C ASN A 132 -11.87 -13.44 -4.27
N PRO A 133 -12.74 -14.39 -3.88
CA PRO A 133 -12.34 -15.55 -3.07
C PRO A 133 -11.48 -16.57 -3.85
N GLU A 134 -11.46 -16.51 -5.18
CA GLU A 134 -10.58 -17.37 -5.97
C GLU A 134 -9.10 -17.01 -5.82
N PHE A 135 -8.75 -15.75 -5.50
CA PHE A 135 -7.36 -15.37 -5.29
C PHE A 135 -6.73 -16.04 -4.06
N PRO A 136 -7.34 -16.00 -2.85
CA PRO A 136 -6.89 -16.81 -1.72
C PRO A 136 -6.77 -18.30 -2.04
N ARG A 137 -7.71 -18.87 -2.80
CA ARG A 137 -7.68 -20.30 -3.18
C ARG A 137 -6.49 -20.71 -4.05
N ARG A 138 -5.79 -19.76 -4.68
CA ARG A 138 -4.53 -20.04 -5.41
C ARG A 138 -3.36 -20.31 -4.45
N ILE A 139 -3.48 -20.03 -3.16
CA ILE A 139 -2.39 -20.21 -2.19
C ILE A 139 -2.17 -21.70 -1.91
N SER A 140 -0.96 -22.19 -2.18
CA SER A 140 -0.60 -23.60 -2.00
C SER A 140 0.15 -23.87 -0.69
N ARG A 141 0.88 -22.89 -0.16
CA ARG A 141 1.67 -23.02 1.08
C ARG A 141 2.03 -21.66 1.66
N ILE A 142 2.04 -21.54 2.98
CA ILE A 142 2.43 -20.32 3.70
C ILE A 142 3.53 -20.66 4.69
N PHE A 143 4.67 -19.99 4.57
CA PHE A 143 5.80 -20.11 5.51
C PHE A 143 5.92 -18.81 6.32
N LEU A 144 6.06 -18.95 7.63
CA LEU A 144 6.25 -17.85 8.58
C LEU A 144 7.56 -18.05 9.34
N VAL A 145 8.39 -17.01 9.37
CA VAL A 145 9.58 -16.91 10.21
C VAL A 145 9.45 -15.71 11.14
N ARG A 146 9.62 -15.93 12.45
CA ARG A 146 9.47 -14.93 13.51
C ARG A 146 10.65 -14.87 14.49
N THR A 147 11.82 -15.36 14.07
CA THR A 147 13.11 -15.23 14.80
C THR A 147 13.41 -13.81 15.26
N ASN A 148 12.90 -12.81 14.53
CA ASN A 148 12.65 -11.48 15.07
C ASN A 148 11.12 -11.24 15.10
N ARG A 149 10.54 -11.18 16.30
CA ARG A 149 9.09 -11.01 16.50
C ARG A 149 8.57 -9.63 16.08
N GLU A 150 9.42 -8.60 16.10
CA GLU A 150 9.08 -7.26 15.58
C GLU A 150 9.08 -7.21 14.05
N LYS A 151 9.82 -8.14 13.40
CA LYS A 151 10.09 -8.14 11.95
C LYS A 151 9.82 -9.50 11.31
N PRO A 152 8.61 -10.07 11.49
CA PRO A 152 8.29 -11.38 10.95
C PRO A 152 8.29 -11.37 9.42
N PHE A 153 8.70 -12.50 8.86
CA PHE A 153 8.82 -12.73 7.43
C PHE A 153 7.79 -13.77 7.00
N TYR A 154 7.01 -13.44 5.98
CA TYR A 154 6.06 -14.31 5.33
C TYR A 154 6.55 -14.66 3.93
N LYS A 155 6.38 -15.93 3.54
CA LYS A 155 6.57 -16.39 2.16
C LYS A 155 5.37 -17.25 1.75
N VAL A 156 4.59 -16.73 0.82
CA VAL A 156 3.34 -17.32 0.34
C VAL A 156 3.58 -17.88 -1.06
N PHE A 157 3.36 -19.18 -1.22
CA PHE A 157 3.45 -19.89 -2.49
C PHE A 157 2.07 -20.01 -3.13
N PHE A 158 2.03 -20.01 -4.46
CA PHE A 158 0.82 -20.25 -5.22
C PHE A 158 0.83 -21.62 -5.92
N ASP A 159 -0.29 -21.99 -6.51
CA ASP A 159 -0.49 -23.18 -7.34
C ASP A 159 0.04 -23.04 -8.78
N SER A 160 0.47 -21.83 -9.20
CA SER A 160 1.00 -21.54 -10.54
C SER A 160 2.19 -20.58 -10.52
N ASN A 161 3.02 -20.67 -11.57
CA ASN A 161 4.23 -19.85 -11.74
C ASN A 161 3.95 -18.34 -11.90
N GLU A 162 2.74 -17.96 -12.30
CA GLU A 162 2.30 -16.57 -12.30
C GLU A 162 0.84 -16.50 -11.82
N VAL A 163 0.55 -15.63 -10.85
CA VAL A 163 -0.80 -15.29 -10.40
C VAL A 163 -0.99 -13.78 -10.52
N LYS A 164 -2.15 -13.36 -11.02
CA LYS A 164 -2.51 -11.95 -11.19
C LYS A 164 -3.71 -11.60 -10.31
N LEU A 165 -3.59 -10.51 -9.56
CA LEU A 165 -4.68 -9.91 -8.79
C LEU A 165 -5.01 -8.54 -9.38
N ASP A 166 -6.12 -8.46 -10.12
CA ASP A 166 -6.57 -7.20 -10.71
C ASP A 166 -7.02 -6.19 -9.64
N LEU A 167 -6.49 -4.98 -9.74
CA LEU A 167 -6.85 -3.84 -8.90
C LEU A 167 -8.13 -3.20 -9.44
N ASN A 168 -9.04 -2.84 -8.55
CA ASN A 168 -10.34 -2.24 -8.90
C ASN A 168 -11.08 -2.99 -10.03
N LYS A 169 -11.18 -4.33 -9.93
CA LYS A 169 -11.81 -5.21 -10.94
C LYS A 169 -11.21 -5.13 -12.36
N GLY A 170 -9.99 -4.60 -12.51
CA GLY A 170 -9.30 -4.42 -13.79
C GLY A 170 -9.24 -2.96 -14.26
N ASP A 171 -10.10 -2.08 -13.74
CA ASP A 171 -10.05 -0.64 -14.01
C ASP A 171 -8.79 0.01 -13.43
N GLY A 172 -8.18 -0.63 -12.42
CA GLY A 172 -7.02 -0.13 -11.72
C GLY A 172 -7.26 1.15 -10.92
N PHE A 173 -6.16 1.75 -10.47
CA PHE A 173 -6.12 3.04 -9.78
C PHE A 173 -5.17 3.95 -10.54
N GLY A 174 -5.65 5.13 -10.96
CA GLY A 174 -4.88 6.06 -11.77
C GLY A 174 -4.81 7.46 -11.19
N ILE A 175 -3.70 8.14 -11.45
CA ILE A 175 -3.52 9.57 -11.20
C ILE A 175 -3.12 10.28 -12.50
N SER A 176 -3.62 11.49 -12.66
CA SER A 176 -3.20 12.41 -13.72
C SER A 176 -2.65 13.67 -13.05
N ARG A 177 -1.32 13.82 -13.03
CA ARG A 177 -0.64 15.04 -12.57
C ARG A 177 0.37 15.47 -13.64
N GLU A 178 0.36 16.77 -13.97
CA GLU A 178 1.40 17.39 -14.81
C GLU A 178 1.67 16.66 -16.15
N GLY A 179 0.61 16.16 -16.80
CA GLY A 179 0.69 15.43 -18.07
C GLY A 179 1.09 13.94 -17.94
N MET A 180 1.52 13.49 -16.76
CA MET A 180 1.77 12.08 -16.47
C MET A 180 0.48 11.39 -16.01
N ARG A 181 -0.01 10.43 -16.82
CA ARG A 181 -1.13 9.56 -16.47
C ARG A 181 -0.59 8.21 -16.01
N GLN A 182 -0.38 8.06 -14.71
CA GLN A 182 0.04 6.78 -14.13
C GLN A 182 -1.18 5.96 -13.72
N GLN A 183 -1.14 4.63 -13.89
CA GLN A 183 -2.24 3.72 -13.56
C GLN A 183 -1.71 2.36 -13.11
N ALA A 184 -1.93 1.99 -11.85
CA ALA A 184 -1.70 0.65 -11.34
C ALA A 184 -2.92 -0.24 -11.64
N LYS A 185 -2.76 -1.31 -12.43
CA LYS A 185 -3.86 -2.18 -12.89
C LYS A 185 -3.94 -3.51 -12.17
N ALA A 186 -2.82 -4.10 -11.78
CA ALA A 186 -2.79 -5.40 -11.11
C ALA A 186 -1.55 -5.56 -10.23
N LEU A 187 -1.61 -6.51 -9.29
CA LEU A 187 -0.42 -7.14 -8.72
C LEU A 187 -0.14 -8.43 -9.48
N VAL A 188 1.13 -8.70 -9.78
CA VAL A 188 1.58 -9.92 -10.46
C VAL A 188 2.59 -10.61 -9.55
N PHE A 189 2.34 -11.88 -9.23
CA PHE A 189 3.13 -12.69 -8.31
C PHE A 189 3.79 -13.85 -9.03
N TYR A 190 5.07 -14.13 -8.76
CA TYR A 190 5.87 -15.09 -9.54
C TYR A 190 6.15 -16.40 -8.77
N GLY A 191 5.17 -17.29 -8.75
CA GLY A 191 5.21 -18.62 -8.10
C GLY A 191 5.14 -18.59 -6.57
N PHE A 192 5.79 -17.60 -5.97
CA PHE A 192 5.62 -17.18 -4.60
C PHE A 192 5.78 -15.65 -4.51
N PHE A 193 5.43 -15.08 -3.38
CA PHE A 193 5.94 -13.77 -2.96
C PHE A 193 6.36 -13.81 -1.50
N SER A 194 7.30 -12.95 -1.13
CA SER A 194 7.76 -12.79 0.25
C SER A 194 7.74 -11.33 0.66
N PHE A 195 7.56 -11.10 1.96
CA PHE A 195 7.59 -9.78 2.59
C PHE A 195 7.88 -9.91 4.08
N ARG A 196 8.31 -8.81 4.68
CA ARG A 196 8.38 -8.60 6.13
C ARG A 196 7.34 -7.60 6.58
N LEU A 197 6.93 -7.70 7.84
CA LEU A 197 6.07 -6.73 8.52
C LEU A 197 6.85 -6.02 9.62
N ARG A 198 6.45 -4.80 10.00
CA ARG A 198 6.89 -4.13 11.23
C ARG A 198 5.90 -3.06 11.65
N GLU A 199 5.90 -2.72 12.93
CA GLU A 199 5.40 -1.44 13.43
C GLU A 199 6.32 -0.28 12.99
N LYS A 200 5.73 0.88 12.75
CA LYS A 200 6.41 2.11 12.33
C LYS A 200 5.66 3.32 12.88
N GLY A 201 5.95 3.67 14.14
CA GLY A 201 5.03 4.50 14.91
C GLY A 201 3.70 3.75 15.07
N ASP A 202 2.57 4.43 14.86
CA ASP A 202 1.25 3.82 14.91
C ASP A 202 0.88 2.99 13.66
N ASN A 203 1.72 2.99 12.62
CA ASN A 203 1.47 2.34 11.34
C ASN A 203 2.05 0.92 11.28
N VAL A 204 1.47 0.08 10.41
CA VAL A 204 2.12 -1.17 9.94
C VAL A 204 2.75 -0.92 8.58
N GLU A 205 4.01 -1.33 8.42
CA GLU A 205 4.70 -1.35 7.12
C GLU A 205 4.96 -2.79 6.68
N ALA A 206 4.47 -3.14 5.49
CA ALA A 206 4.93 -4.30 4.75
C ALA A 206 6.13 -3.88 3.89
N PHE A 207 7.26 -4.57 4.00
CA PHE A 207 8.52 -4.21 3.34
C PHE A 207 9.30 -5.45 2.90
N ASP A 208 10.48 -5.25 2.29
CA ASP A 208 11.35 -6.35 1.85
C ASP A 208 10.64 -7.29 0.86
N PHE A 209 9.82 -6.71 -0.03
CA PHE A 209 9.05 -7.44 -1.03
C PHE A 209 9.94 -8.10 -2.08
N GLU A 210 9.65 -9.39 -2.34
CA GLU A 210 10.22 -10.21 -3.41
C GLU A 210 9.11 -10.86 -4.25
N ASN A 211 9.38 -11.04 -5.53
CA ASN A 211 8.51 -11.73 -6.51
C ASN A 211 7.06 -11.19 -6.59
N VAL A 212 6.90 -9.88 -6.39
CA VAL A 212 5.65 -9.15 -6.67
C VAL A 212 5.93 -7.82 -7.37
N ASP A 213 5.32 -7.67 -8.54
CA ASP A 213 5.30 -6.43 -9.33
C ASP A 213 3.90 -5.82 -9.34
N ILE A 214 3.83 -4.48 -9.42
CA ILE A 214 2.63 -3.78 -9.84
C ILE A 214 2.69 -3.67 -11.37
N TYR A 215 1.72 -4.27 -12.05
CA TYR A 215 1.50 -4.09 -13.49
C TYR A 215 0.59 -2.89 -13.73
N GLY A 216 0.89 -2.09 -14.74
CA GLY A 216 0.21 -0.82 -14.98
C GLY A 216 0.73 -0.04 -16.17
N SER A 217 0.69 1.28 -16.02
CA SER A 217 1.32 2.26 -16.90
C SER A 217 1.91 3.33 -15.99
N PHE A 218 3.23 3.43 -15.93
CA PHE A 218 3.97 4.33 -15.03
C PHE A 218 4.83 5.34 -15.79
N GLY A 219 4.73 5.33 -17.12
CA GLY A 219 5.54 6.15 -18.02
C GLY A 219 5.21 7.64 -18.01
N SER A 220 6.11 8.41 -18.60
CA SER A 220 5.94 9.84 -18.87
C SER A 220 5.86 10.10 -20.38
N ARG A 221 5.10 11.13 -20.76
CA ARG A 221 5.02 11.63 -22.14
C ARG A 221 5.75 12.96 -22.21
N GLY A 222 6.75 13.08 -23.08
CA GLY A 222 7.62 14.26 -23.13
C GLY A 222 8.71 14.16 -24.19
N ILE A 223 9.85 14.84 -23.95
CA ILE A 223 11.02 14.83 -24.85
C ILE A 223 11.61 13.41 -24.99
N ILE A 224 11.44 12.58 -23.97
CA ILE A 224 11.71 11.14 -23.98
C ILE A 224 10.41 10.47 -23.55
N ASN A 225 9.84 9.63 -24.39
CA ASN A 225 8.74 8.75 -23.99
C ASN A 225 9.37 7.51 -23.37
N VAL A 226 9.13 7.29 -22.08
CA VAL A 226 9.53 6.07 -21.38
C VAL A 226 8.25 5.38 -20.94
N ASP A 227 7.83 4.34 -21.65
CA ASP A 227 6.71 3.52 -21.23
C ASP A 227 7.21 2.44 -20.26
N ILE A 228 6.65 2.43 -19.05
CA ILE A 228 7.00 1.48 -17.98
C ILE A 228 5.72 0.77 -17.55
N ASN A 229 5.70 -0.56 -17.64
CA ASN A 229 4.52 -1.36 -17.33
C ASN A 229 4.63 -2.13 -16.01
N TYR A 230 5.84 -2.45 -15.54
CA TYR A 230 6.11 -3.26 -14.36
C TYR A 230 7.02 -2.52 -13.37
N VAL A 231 6.51 -2.28 -12.17
CA VAL A 231 7.29 -1.74 -11.05
C VAL A 231 7.32 -2.73 -9.88
N ALA A 232 8.51 -3.14 -9.48
CA ALA A 232 8.72 -4.05 -8.36
C ALA A 232 8.45 -3.35 -7.03
N LEU A 233 7.62 -3.95 -6.19
CA LEU A 233 7.25 -3.41 -4.89
C LEU A 233 8.47 -3.41 -3.94
N LYS A 234 8.59 -2.40 -3.08
CA LYS A 234 9.66 -2.29 -2.06
C LYS A 234 9.11 -2.18 -0.65
N SER A 235 8.17 -1.28 -0.41
CA SER A 235 7.36 -1.28 0.81
C SER A 235 6.00 -0.61 0.60
N VAL A 236 5.07 -0.90 1.51
CA VAL A 236 3.77 -0.25 1.66
C VAL A 236 3.59 0.05 3.14
N GLU A 237 3.53 1.33 3.48
CA GLU A 237 3.20 1.80 4.83
C GLU A 237 1.73 2.22 4.87
N PHE A 238 0.94 1.59 5.73
CA PHE A 238 -0.49 1.88 5.88
C PHE A 238 -0.69 2.93 6.97
N HIS A 239 -1.33 4.05 6.63
CA HIS A 239 -1.59 5.12 7.58
C HIS A 239 -2.80 4.77 8.44
N LYS A 240 -2.57 4.49 9.74
CA LYS A 240 -3.62 4.04 10.66
C LYS A 240 -4.82 4.99 10.68
N GLY A 241 -6.02 4.45 10.50
CA GLY A 241 -7.25 5.24 10.49
C GLY A 241 -7.44 6.07 9.21
N SER A 242 -6.87 5.60 8.10
CA SER A 242 -7.02 6.18 6.78
C SER A 242 -7.03 5.07 5.72
N GLU A 243 -7.62 5.34 4.55
CA GLU A 243 -7.49 4.45 3.39
C GLU A 243 -6.16 4.68 2.64
N MET A 244 -5.34 5.63 3.11
CA MET A 244 -4.03 5.96 2.56
C MET A 244 -2.97 4.88 2.83
N ALA A 245 -2.12 4.64 1.81
CA ALA A 245 -0.86 3.94 1.99
C ALA A 245 0.27 4.63 1.21
N LEU A 246 1.45 4.76 1.82
CA LEU A 246 2.66 5.19 1.13
C LEU A 246 3.33 3.98 0.47
N VAL A 247 3.22 3.92 -0.86
CA VAL A 247 3.86 2.87 -1.68
C VAL A 247 5.24 3.32 -2.12
N ARG A 248 6.24 2.45 -1.93
CA ARG A 248 7.57 2.56 -2.52
C ARG A 248 7.78 1.41 -3.50
N ALA A 249 8.19 1.74 -4.72
CA ALA A 249 8.47 0.78 -5.78
C ALA A 249 9.71 1.23 -6.58
N LYS A 250 10.23 0.34 -7.42
CA LYS A 250 11.28 0.63 -8.41
C LYS A 250 10.88 0.02 -9.76
N VAL A 251 11.49 0.44 -10.86
CA VAL A 251 11.32 -0.27 -12.15
C VAL A 251 11.69 -1.74 -11.96
N SER A 252 10.82 -2.65 -12.41
CA SER A 252 11.07 -4.09 -12.29
C SER A 252 12.22 -4.50 -13.19
N ARG A 253 12.92 -5.59 -12.83
CA ARG A 253 13.86 -6.23 -13.77
C ARG A 253 13.11 -6.79 -14.98
N ARG A 254 11.89 -7.32 -14.77
CA ARG A 254 11.03 -7.87 -15.82
C ARG A 254 10.74 -6.85 -16.92
N GLU A 255 10.63 -5.56 -16.57
CA GLU A 255 10.40 -4.46 -17.52
C GLU A 255 11.42 -4.47 -18.67
N PHE A 256 12.69 -4.79 -18.39
CA PHE A 256 13.77 -4.84 -19.37
C PHE A 256 13.95 -6.22 -20.03
N GLU A 257 13.22 -7.23 -19.56
CA GLU A 257 13.26 -8.60 -20.08
C GLU A 257 12.13 -8.89 -21.09
N ILE A 258 11.01 -8.15 -21.02
CA ILE A 258 9.83 -8.41 -21.86
C ILE A 258 9.32 -7.22 -22.68
N ASN A 259 9.72 -5.99 -22.38
CA ASN A 259 9.35 -4.82 -23.17
C ASN A 259 10.57 -4.29 -23.93
N GLU A 260 10.39 -3.94 -25.20
CA GLU A 260 11.40 -3.24 -25.97
C GLU A 260 11.46 -1.76 -25.55
N HIS A 261 12.61 -1.34 -25.04
CA HIS A 261 12.86 0.06 -24.70
C HIS A 261 13.67 0.71 -25.82
N THR A 262 13.10 1.69 -26.50
CA THR A 262 13.85 2.62 -27.36
C THR A 262 14.65 3.57 -26.48
N TRP A 263 15.86 3.14 -26.13
CA TRP A 263 16.91 4.04 -25.63
C TRP A 263 17.26 5.05 -26.74
N LEU A 264 17.42 6.33 -26.35
CA LEU A 264 17.92 7.39 -27.24
C LEU A 264 19.34 7.09 -27.74
#